data_AF-A0A7C7XTF5-F1
#
_entry.id   AF-A0A7C7XTF5-F1
#
_cell.length_a   1.000
_cell.length_b   1.000
_cell.length_c   1.000
_cell.angle_alpha   90.00
_cell.angle_beta   90.00
_cell.angle_gamma   90.00
#
_symmetry.space_group_name_H-M   'P 1'
#
loop_
_entity.id
_entity.type
_entity.pdbx_description
1 polymer ?
#
loop_
_entity_poly.entity_id
_entity_poly.type
_entity_poly.pdbx_seq_one_letter_code
_entity_poly.pdbx_strand_id
1 'polypeptide(L)'
;MASKPKIKTEPATEETLMVENDRHGFDQNPDTSDPIMHDVLVDGTPARAGVGSFGAYSTRIVLAFEPPHPEWGGEFATKYFAFDDNKPGVLNWGYEGRSFLIERIVE
;
A
#
# COMPACT_ATOMS: atom_id res chain seq x y z
N MET A 1 -12.55 19.54 -24.12
CA MET A 1 -12.31 18.38 -23.24
C MET A 1 -11.69 18.92 -21.96
N ALA A 2 -12.33 18.75 -20.80
CA ALA A 2 -11.72 19.20 -19.55
C ALA A 2 -10.47 18.35 -19.28
N SER A 3 -9.32 19.01 -19.12
CA SER A 3 -8.11 18.34 -18.64
C SER A 3 -8.45 17.69 -17.30
N LYS A 4 -8.18 16.38 -17.14
CA LYS A 4 -8.25 15.74 -15.82
C LYS A 4 -7.36 16.56 -14.86
N PRO A 5 -7.79 16.77 -13.60
CA PRO A 5 -6.94 17.44 -12.62
C PRO A 5 -5.61 16.69 -12.52
N LYS A 6 -4.50 17.43 -12.50
CA LYS A 6 -3.18 16.84 -12.24
C LYS A 6 -3.17 16.37 -10.79
N ILE A 7 -3.27 15.06 -10.60
CA ILE A 7 -3.05 14.43 -9.30
C ILE A 7 -1.58 14.61 -8.97
N LYS A 8 -1.29 15.16 -7.80
CA LYS A 8 0.08 15.32 -7.31
C LYS A 8 0.44 14.06 -6.54
N THR A 9 1.62 13.53 -6.82
CA THR A 9 2.09 12.27 -6.23
C THR A 9 3.53 12.41 -5.74
N GLU A 10 3.91 11.55 -4.80
CA GLU A 10 5.29 11.32 -4.39
C GLU A 10 5.60 9.81 -4.39
N PRO A 11 6.85 9.39 -4.60
CA PRO A 11 7.20 7.98 -4.51
C PRO A 11 6.93 7.45 -3.10
N ALA A 12 6.25 6.32 -2.99
CA ALA A 12 5.97 5.71 -1.70
C ALA A 12 7.24 5.06 -1.10
N THR A 13 7.25 4.98 0.22
CA THR A 13 8.21 4.25 1.05
C THR A 13 7.46 3.42 2.09
N GLU A 14 8.17 2.58 2.83
CA GLU A 14 7.55 1.83 3.92
C GLU A 14 6.96 2.77 4.99
N GLU A 15 7.72 3.80 5.37
CA GLU A 15 7.35 4.76 6.41
C GLU A 15 6.16 5.62 6.00
N THR A 16 6.14 6.09 4.75
CA THR A 16 5.06 6.94 4.25
C THR A 16 3.75 6.20 4.05
N LEU A 17 3.78 4.86 4.04
CA LEU A 17 2.61 4.00 3.97
C LEU A 17 2.24 3.34 5.30
N MET A 18 2.93 3.63 6.41
CA MET A 18 2.55 3.07 7.71
C MET A 18 1.11 3.44 8.07
N VAL A 19 0.35 2.46 8.53
CA VAL A 19 -1.03 2.66 9.00
C VAL A 19 -0.98 3.14 10.45
N GLU A 20 -1.50 4.33 10.71
CA GLU A 20 -1.41 4.96 12.05
C GLU A 20 -2.23 4.22 13.11
N ASN A 21 -3.43 3.77 12.75
CA ASN A 21 -4.30 2.95 13.61
C ASN A 21 -4.12 1.45 13.35
N ASP A 22 -2.91 1.03 13.00
CA ASP A 22 -2.61 -0.39 12.86
C ASP A 22 -2.84 -1.13 14.17
N ARG A 23 -3.17 -2.42 14.05
CA ARG A 23 -3.33 -3.32 15.19
C ARG A 23 -2.47 -4.56 15.00
N HIS A 24 -1.80 -4.98 16.06
CA HIS A 24 -1.05 -6.22 16.10
C HIS A 24 -1.88 -7.33 16.78
N GLY A 25 -1.70 -8.57 16.36
CA GLY A 25 -2.41 -9.73 16.94
C GLY A 25 -2.10 -10.03 18.41
N PHE A 26 -1.23 -9.25 19.07
CA PHE A 26 -0.92 -9.36 20.50
C PHE A 26 -1.48 -8.20 21.33
N ASP A 27 -2.14 -7.23 20.69
CA ASP A 27 -2.71 -6.08 21.38
C ASP A 27 -3.83 -6.56 22.32
N GLN A 28 -3.74 -6.15 23.58
CA GLN A 28 -4.73 -6.54 24.59
C GLN A 28 -6.06 -5.80 24.43
N ASN A 29 -6.00 -4.56 23.92
CA ASN A 29 -7.14 -3.69 23.63
C ASN A 29 -6.93 -3.04 22.25
N PRO A 30 -7.08 -3.79 21.15
CA PRO A 30 -6.83 -3.26 19.81
C PRO A 30 -7.86 -2.20 19.43
N ASP A 31 -7.45 -1.24 18.60
CA ASP A 31 -8.40 -0.44 17.84
C ASP A 31 -9.23 -1.35 16.93
N THR A 32 -10.54 -1.10 16.88
CA THR A 32 -11.49 -1.87 16.08
C THR A 32 -12.04 -1.08 14.89
N SER A 33 -11.61 0.18 14.73
CA SER A 33 -11.87 0.97 13.54
C SER A 33 -11.15 0.39 12.32
N ASP A 34 -11.62 0.78 11.13
CA ASP A 34 -10.99 0.36 9.88
C ASP A 34 -9.59 0.99 9.75
N PRO A 35 -8.58 0.25 9.26
CA PRO A 35 -7.25 0.77 8.98
C PRO A 35 -7.29 2.02 8.08
N ILE A 36 -6.63 3.09 8.51
CA ILE A 36 -6.46 4.32 7.73
C ILE A 36 -5.31 4.08 6.75
N MET A 37 -5.69 3.63 5.54
CA MET A 37 -4.77 3.44 4.42
C MET A 37 -4.62 4.71 3.59
N HIS A 38 -3.51 4.79 2.85
CA HIS A 38 -3.14 5.93 2.02
C HIS A 38 -3.64 5.75 0.59
N ASP A 39 -4.16 6.82 -0.02
CA ASP A 39 -4.49 6.81 -1.43
C ASP A 39 -3.21 6.77 -2.27
N VAL A 40 -3.14 5.84 -3.22
CA VAL A 40 -1.97 5.61 -4.05
C VAL A 40 -2.35 5.32 -5.50
N LEU A 41 -1.36 5.41 -6.38
CA LEU A 41 -1.35 4.77 -7.68
C LEU A 41 -0.38 3.58 -7.64
N VAL A 42 -0.86 2.39 -7.99
CA VAL A 42 -0.06 1.17 -8.16
C VAL A 42 0.03 0.89 -9.66
N ASP A 43 1.21 1.07 -10.25
CA ASP A 43 1.43 1.02 -11.70
C ASP A 43 0.43 1.91 -12.47
N GLY A 44 0.11 3.08 -11.90
CA GLY A 44 -0.88 4.02 -12.44
C GLY A 44 -2.35 3.67 -12.16
N THR A 45 -2.64 2.55 -11.49
CA THR A 45 -3.99 2.14 -11.09
C THR A 45 -4.33 2.69 -9.70
N PRO A 46 -5.45 3.40 -9.51
CA PRO A 46 -5.88 3.87 -8.20
C PRO A 46 -6.09 2.71 -7.22
N ALA A 47 -5.54 2.86 -6.03
CA ALA A 47 -5.70 1.91 -4.93
C ALA A 47 -5.56 2.62 -3.59
N ARG A 48 -5.78 1.88 -2.50
CA ARG A 48 -5.34 2.26 -1.16
C ARG A 48 -4.22 1.32 -0.73
N ALA A 49 -3.19 1.85 -0.08
CA ALA A 49 -2.07 1.07 0.41
C ALA A 49 -1.80 1.33 1.88
N GLY A 50 -1.33 0.30 2.59
CA GLY A 50 -0.87 0.44 3.96
C GLY A 50 0.15 -0.62 4.35
N VAL A 51 1.12 -0.23 5.16
CA VAL A 51 2.09 -1.10 5.83
C VAL A 51 1.70 -1.23 7.29
N GLY A 52 1.56 -2.46 7.75
CA GLY A 52 1.17 -2.76 9.11
C GLY A 52 0.93 -4.24 9.36
N SER A 53 0.43 -4.56 10.53
CA SER A 53 0.10 -5.89 10.99
C SER A 53 -1.36 -6.25 10.75
N PHE A 54 -2.25 -5.30 10.46
CA PHE A 54 -3.66 -5.49 10.08
C PHE A 54 -4.41 -6.54 10.93
N GLY A 55 -4.09 -6.64 12.22
CA GLY A 55 -4.68 -7.58 13.19
C GLY A 55 -4.03 -8.96 13.25
N ALA A 56 -3.03 -9.22 12.43
CA ALA A 56 -2.22 -10.44 12.45
C ALA A 56 -0.84 -10.18 13.11
N TYR A 57 0.07 -11.14 13.00
CA TYR A 57 1.29 -11.21 13.83
C TYR A 57 2.59 -10.74 13.15
N SER A 58 2.50 -10.15 11.96
CA SER A 58 3.69 -9.75 11.21
C SER A 58 3.36 -8.57 10.31
N THR A 59 4.31 -7.67 10.14
CA THR A 59 4.21 -6.58 9.16
C THR A 59 3.98 -7.12 7.75
N ARG A 60 3.13 -6.45 7.01
CA ARG A 60 2.86 -6.68 5.59
C ARG A 60 2.46 -5.39 4.91
N ILE A 61 2.63 -5.37 3.60
CA ILE A 61 1.99 -4.40 2.72
C ILE A 61 0.63 -4.97 2.29
N VAL A 62 -0.41 -4.13 2.31
CA VAL A 62 -1.74 -4.39 1.75
C VAL A 62 -2.02 -3.34 0.68
N LEU A 63 -2.50 -3.79 -0.48
CA LEU A 63 -2.98 -2.96 -1.60
C LEU A 63 -4.44 -3.33 -1.86
N ALA A 64 -5.35 -2.39 -1.65
CA ALA A 64 -6.78 -2.56 -1.88
C ALA A 64 -7.21 -1.79 -3.15
N PHE A 65 -7.74 -2.52 -4.13
CA PHE A 65 -8.09 -1.99 -5.45
C PHE A 65 -9.60 -1.80 -5.59
N GLU A 66 -10.02 -0.58 -5.95
CA GLU A 66 -11.42 -0.27 -6.28
C GLU A 66 -11.45 0.67 -7.50
N PRO A 67 -11.78 0.17 -8.70
CA PRO A 67 -12.28 -1.18 -9.01
C PRO A 67 -11.19 -2.28 -8.89
N PRO A 68 -11.57 -3.57 -8.85
CA PRO A 68 -10.63 -4.68 -8.75
C PRO A 68 -9.54 -4.69 -9.84
N HIS A 69 -8.30 -4.99 -9.45
CA HIS A 69 -7.18 -5.15 -10.36
C HIS A 69 -7.37 -6.42 -11.23
N PRO A 70 -7.07 -6.39 -12.55
CA PRO A 70 -7.24 -7.55 -13.42
C PRO A 70 -6.48 -8.82 -12.99
N GLU A 71 -5.31 -8.66 -12.37
CA GLU A 71 -4.48 -9.78 -11.87
C GLU A 71 -4.76 -10.13 -10.41
N TRP A 72 -5.03 -9.14 -9.56
CA TRP A 72 -5.03 -9.30 -8.09
C TRP A 72 -6.43 -9.26 -7.48
N GLY A 73 -7.46 -8.95 -8.26
CA GLY A 73 -8.81 -8.75 -7.75
C GLY A 73 -8.87 -7.53 -6.83
N GLY A 74 -9.66 -7.63 -5.76
CA GLY A 74 -9.87 -6.50 -4.85
C GLY A 74 -8.72 -6.21 -3.89
N GLU A 75 -7.82 -7.17 -3.65
CA GLU A 75 -6.76 -7.01 -2.65
C GLU A 75 -5.51 -7.84 -2.97
N PHE A 76 -4.34 -7.24 -2.76
CA PHE A 76 -3.05 -7.92 -2.70
C PHE A 76 -2.42 -7.69 -1.32
N ALA A 77 -1.90 -8.74 -0.67
CA ALA A 77 -1.21 -8.61 0.60
C ALA A 77 -0.02 -9.57 0.71
N THR A 78 1.12 -9.08 1.21
CA THR A 78 2.31 -9.93 1.42
C THR A 78 3.20 -9.40 2.53
N LYS A 79 3.80 -10.33 3.28
CA LYS A 79 4.87 -10.04 4.26
C LYS A 79 6.28 -10.02 3.64
N TYR A 80 6.38 -10.45 2.38
CA TYR A 80 7.64 -10.52 1.65
C TYR A 80 7.69 -9.35 0.68
N PHE A 81 8.09 -8.19 1.19
CA PHE A 81 8.23 -6.97 0.40
C PHE A 81 9.46 -6.18 0.83
N ALA A 82 9.97 -5.34 -0.06
CA ALA A 82 10.99 -4.34 0.23
C ALA A 82 10.90 -3.20 -0.80
N PHE A 83 10.95 -1.95 -0.34
CA PHE A 83 11.13 -0.81 -1.23
C PHE A 83 12.59 -0.75 -1.73
N ASP A 84 12.79 -0.42 -3.00
CA ASP A 84 14.11 -0.34 -3.63
C ASP A 84 14.78 1.00 -3.28
N ASP A 85 15.87 0.95 -2.52
CA ASP A 85 16.66 2.13 -2.12
C ASP A 85 17.20 2.95 -3.31
N ASN A 86 17.37 2.31 -4.48
CA ASN A 86 17.90 2.96 -5.68
C ASN A 86 16.79 3.40 -6.66
N LYS A 87 15.55 2.95 -6.47
CA LYS A 87 14.42 3.25 -7.35
C LYS A 87 13.21 3.68 -6.51
N PRO A 88 13.06 4.98 -6.24
CA PRO A 88 11.98 5.50 -5.41
C PRO A 88 10.60 5.00 -5.86
N GLY A 89 9.78 4.56 -4.91
CA GLY A 89 8.42 4.06 -5.15
C GLY A 89 8.37 2.62 -5.66
N VAL A 90 9.50 1.99 -6.03
CA VAL A 90 9.48 0.59 -6.46
C VAL A 90 9.42 -0.33 -5.25
N LEU A 91 8.32 -1.06 -5.13
CA LEU A 91 8.10 -2.11 -4.15
C LEU A 91 8.38 -3.47 -4.79
N ASN A 92 9.46 -4.13 -4.39
CA ASN A 92 9.72 -5.52 -4.75
C ASN A 92 8.95 -6.45 -3.82
N TRP A 93 8.44 -7.58 -4.33
CA TRP A 93 7.70 -8.53 -3.52
C TRP A 93 7.86 -9.98 -3.95
N GLY A 94 7.64 -10.88 -2.99
CA GLY A 94 7.85 -12.31 -3.17
C GLY A 94 9.31 -12.64 -3.49
N TYR A 95 9.52 -13.72 -4.25
CA TYR A 95 10.85 -14.21 -4.62
C TYR A 95 11.08 -14.28 -6.13
N GLU A 96 10.10 -13.89 -6.93
CA GLU A 96 10.09 -14.04 -8.40
C GLU A 96 10.64 -12.81 -9.13
N GLY A 97 11.22 -11.84 -8.42
CA GLY A 97 11.68 -10.58 -9.02
C GLY A 97 10.55 -9.69 -9.51
N ARG A 98 9.35 -9.83 -8.94
CA ARG A 98 8.19 -8.99 -9.25
C ARG A 98 8.22 -7.70 -8.43
N SER A 99 7.65 -6.65 -9.00
CA SER A 99 7.56 -5.35 -8.34
C SER A 99 6.31 -4.59 -8.75
N PHE A 100 5.99 -3.58 -7.95
CA PHE A 100 5.04 -2.52 -8.28
C PHE A 100 5.76 -1.17 -8.23
N LEU A 101 5.37 -0.23 -9.08
CA LEU A 101 5.62 1.18 -8.84
C LEU A 101 4.46 1.76 -8.03
N ILE A 102 4.74 2.25 -6.82
CA ILE A 102 3.75 2.85 -5.93
C ILE A 102 4.05 4.33 -5.75
N GLU A 103 3.05 5.14 -6.09
CA GLU A 103 3.06 6.58 -5.91
C GLU A 103 1.97 6.97 -4.91
N ARG A 104 2.34 7.58 -3.79
CA ARG A 104 1.38 8.10 -2.82
C ARG A 104 0.78 9.40 -3.35
N ILE A 105 -0.54 9.50 -3.30
CA ILE A 105 -1.26 10.71 -3.68
C ILE A 105 -1.13 11.72 -2.54
N VAL A 106 -0.73 12.94 -2.88
CA VAL A 106 -0.56 14.05 -1.94
C VAL A 106 -1.38 15.25 -2.38
N GLU A 107 -1.87 16.02 -1.42
CA GLU A 107 -2.58 17.28 -1.66
C GLU A 107 -1.63 18.41 -2.09
#